data_AF-A0A841WF17-F1
#
_entry.id   AF-A0A841WF17-F1
#
_cell.length_a   1.000
_cell.length_b   1.000
_cell.length_c   1.000
_cell.angle_alpha   90.00
_cell.angle_beta   90.00
_cell.angle_gamma   90.00
#
_symmetry.space_group_name_H-M   'P 1'
#
loop_
_entity.id
_entity.type
_entity.pdbx_description
1 polymer ?
#
loop_
_entity_poly.entity_id
_entity_poly.type
_entity_poly.pdbx_seq_one_letter_code
_entity_poly.pdbx_strand_id
1 'polypeptide(L)' 'MSTRPLTPKEQKVIEQFESARPGLGEIAERNIRNNDKTGWADIIADTPEEELVISEGSAANSFIYRKIGG' A
#
# COMPACT_ATOMS: atom_id res chain seq x y z
N MET A 1 -7.95 -14.60 -0.91
CA MET A 1 -8.11 -13.16 -0.64
C MET A 1 -8.85 -12.98 0.66
N SER A 2 -8.27 -12.24 1.60
CA SER A 2 -8.90 -12.02 2.90
C SER A 2 -10.10 -11.08 2.78
N THR A 3 -11.22 -11.46 3.41
CA THR A 3 -12.47 -10.69 3.47
C THR A 3 -12.55 -9.81 4.72
N ARG A 4 -11.45 -9.68 5.47
CA ARG A 4 -11.44 -8.81 6.65
C ARG A 4 -11.69 -7.34 6.27
N PRO A 5 -12.22 -6.54 7.21
CA PRO A 5 -12.23 -5.09 7.08
C PRO A 5 -10.81 -4.54 6.88
N LEU A 6 -10.68 -3.50 6.06
CA LEU A 6 -9.45 -2.76 5.91
C LEU A 6 -9.25 -1.85 7.13
N THR A 7 -7.99 -1.66 7.52
CA THR A 7 -7.65 -0.70 8.58
C THR A 7 -7.61 0.73 8.02
N PRO A 8 -7.69 1.78 8.87
CA PRO A 8 -7.57 3.16 8.40
C PRO A 8 -6.27 3.42 7.63
N LYS A 9 -5.15 2.83 8.07
CA LYS A 9 -3.86 2.93 7.37
C LYS A 9 -3.91 2.28 5.98
N GLU A 10 -4.50 1.10 5.86
CA GLU A 10 -4.65 0.42 4.56
C GLU A 10 -5.53 1.21 3.60
N GLN A 11 -6.62 1.79 4.11
CA GLN A 11 -7.53 2.61 3.33
C GLN A 11 -6.85 3.89 2.84
N LYS A 12 -6.07 4.55 3.70
CA LYS A 12 -5.24 5.69 3.33
C LYS A 12 -4.27 5.32 2.20
N VAL A 13 -3.64 4.16 2.26
CA VAL A 13 -2.73 3.68 1.20
C VAL A 13 -3.48 3.49 -0.12
N ILE A 14 -4.66 2.88 -0.09
CA ILE A 14 -5.49 2.72 -1.30
C ILE A 14 -5.82 4.09 -1.91
N GLU A 15 -6.24 5.06 -1.08
CA GLU A 15 -6.56 6.42 -1.52
C GLU A 15 -5.33 7.14 -2.10
N GLN A 16 -4.16 6.98 -1.49
CA GLN A 16 -2.91 7.56 -1.99
C GLN A 16 -2.54 6.99 -3.36
N PHE A 17 -2.63 5.66 -3.53
CA PHE A 17 -2.34 5.01 -4.81
C PHE A 17 -3.34 5.43 -5.89
N GLU A 18 -4.64 5.45 -5.57
CA GLU A 18 -5.68 5.91 -6.50
C GLU A 18 -5.48 7.37 -6.91
N SER A 19 -5.15 8.24 -5.96
CA SER A 19 -4.89 9.66 -6.21
C SER A 19 -3.64 9.88 -7.07
N ALA A 20 -2.60 9.05 -6.87
CA ALA A 20 -1.38 9.14 -7.67
C ALA A 20 -1.61 8.73 -9.13
N ARG A 21 -2.43 7.70 -9.36
CA ARG A 21 -2.90 7.33 -10.70
C ARG A 21 -4.18 6.49 -10.59
N PRO A 22 -5.26 6.89 -11.30
CA PRO A 22 -6.50 6.14 -11.29
C PRO A 22 -6.31 4.65 -11.64
N GLY A 23 -6.93 3.78 -10.86
CA GLY A 23 -6.82 2.32 -10.96
C GLY A 23 -5.67 1.70 -10.16
N LEU A 24 -4.73 2.48 -9.62
CA LEU A 24 -3.71 1.92 -8.72
C LEU A 24 -4.27 1.60 -7.32
N GLY A 25 -5.38 2.22 -6.91
CA GLY A 25 -6.03 1.92 -5.63
C GLY A 25 -6.53 0.47 -5.57
N GLU A 26 -7.17 0.00 -6.64
CA GLU A 26 -7.62 -1.40 -6.74
C GLU A 26 -6.44 -2.40 -6.69
N ILE A 27 -5.31 -2.04 -7.30
CA ILE A 27 -4.08 -2.86 -7.25
C ILE A 27 -3.52 -2.89 -5.83
N ALA A 28 -3.50 -1.74 -5.15
CA ALA A 28 -3.06 -1.64 -3.77
C ALA A 28 -3.96 -2.49 -2.84
N GLU A 29 -5.28 -2.38 -2.98
CA GLU A 29 -6.23 -3.19 -2.21
C GLU A 29 -5.99 -4.68 -2.44
N ARG A 30 -5.83 -5.10 -3.69
CA ARG A 30 -5.55 -6.50 -4.03
C ARG A 30 -4.29 -7.01 -3.34
N ASN A 31 -3.22 -6.21 -3.33
CA ASN A 31 -1.97 -6.58 -2.69
C ASN A 31 -2.10 -6.66 -1.18
N ILE A 32 -2.81 -5.72 -0.55
CA ILE A 32 -3.11 -5.72 0.90
C ILE A 32 -3.93 -6.97 1.27
N ARG A 33 -4.93 -7.34 0.47
CA ARG A 33 -5.77 -8.54 0.70
C ARG A 33 -5.06 -9.86 0.41
N ASN A 34 -3.96 -9.82 -0.34
CA ASN A 34 -3.11 -10.95 -0.67
C ASN A 34 -1.78 -10.90 0.12
N ASN A 35 -1.86 -10.43 1.37
CA ASN A 35 -0.69 -10.17 2.22
C ASN A 35 0.22 -11.40 2.38
N ASP A 36 -0.34 -12.61 2.37
CA ASP A 36 0.43 -13.86 2.45
C ASP A 36 1.41 -14.06 1.29
N LYS A 37 1.24 -13.32 0.19
CA LYS A 37 2.12 -13.32 -0.98
C LYS A 37 2.92 -12.03 -1.14
N THR A 38 2.39 -10.90 -0.67
CA THR A 38 2.93 -9.57 -0.96
C THR A 38 3.61 -8.92 0.24
N GLY A 39 3.20 -9.24 1.47
CA GLY A 39 3.65 -8.60 2.71
C GLY A 39 3.16 -7.15 2.89
N TRP A 40 2.26 -6.65 2.04
CA TRP A 40 1.85 -5.24 2.06
C TRP A 40 1.15 -4.82 3.35
N ALA A 41 0.21 -5.62 3.85
CA ALA A 41 -0.50 -5.28 5.07
C ALA A 41 0.44 -5.21 6.29
N ASP A 42 1.43 -6.09 6.34
CA ASP A 42 2.42 -6.11 7.42
C ASP A 42 3.31 -4.87 7.36
N ILE A 43 3.81 -4.53 6.16
CA ILE A 43 4.58 -3.29 5.94
C ILE A 43 3.77 -2.05 6.32
N ILE A 44 2.48 -1.98 5.96
CA ILE A 44 1.61 -0.84 6.30
C ILE A 44 1.38 -0.74 7.81
N ALA A 45 1.24 -1.87 8.49
CA ALA A 45 1.10 -1.89 9.94
C ALA A 45 2.35 -1.30 10.62
N ASP A 46 3.54 -1.71 10.17
CA ASP A 46 4.83 -1.30 10.74
C ASP A 46 5.31 0.09 10.31
N THR A 47 4.81 0.60 9.19
CA THR A 47 5.21 1.92 8.66
C THR A 47 4.45 3.03 9.39
N PRO A 48 5.12 4.04 9.97
CA PRO A 48 4.45 5.21 10.56
C PRO A 48 3.48 5.86 9.57
N GLU A 49 2.35 6.35 10.06
CA GLU A 49 1.30 6.86 9.17
C GLU A 49 1.77 8.08 8.35
N GLU A 50 2.71 8.86 8.87
CA GLU A 50 3.32 10.00 8.17
C GLU A 50 4.17 9.56 6.96
N GLU A 51 4.66 8.33 6.97
CA GLU A 51 5.47 7.73 5.91
C GLU A 51 4.62 7.02 4.84
N LEU A 52 3.32 6.85 5.07
CA LEU A 52 2.36 6.26 4.11
C LEU A 52 1.98 7.27 3.00
N VAL A 53 2.98 7.87 2.36
CA VAL A 53 2.83 8.87 1.30
C VAL A 53 3.58 8.40 0.05
N ILE A 54 2.96 8.56 -1.12
CA ILE A 54 3.62 8.28 -2.39
C ILE A 54 4.39 9.53 -2.80
N SER A 55 5.72 9.45 -2.90
CA SER A 55 6.51 10.54 -3.49
C SER A 55 6.45 10.47 -5.02
N GLU A 56 6.23 11.61 -5.68
CA GLU A 56 6.21 11.70 -7.14
C GLU A 56 7.55 11.29 -7.76
N GLY A 57 7.52 10.29 -8.64
CA GLY A 57 8.67 9.84 -9.42
C GLY A 57 8.89 8.35 -9.33
N SER A 58 8.37 7.59 -10.29
CA SER A 58 8.47 6.12 -10.42
C SER A 58 7.81 5.30 -9.30
N ALA A 59 7.15 4.20 -9.69
CA ALA A 59 6.57 3.25 -8.73
C ALA A 59 7.61 2.71 -7.72
N ALA A 60 8.91 2.74 -8.05
CA ALA A 60 9.99 2.33 -7.16
C ALA A 60 10.11 3.20 -5.89
N ASN A 61 9.57 4.43 -5.89
CA ASN A 61 9.66 5.34 -4.75
C ASN A 61 8.51 5.24 -3.74
N SER A 62 7.52 4.35 -3.93
CA SER A 62 6.52 4.14 -2.88
C SER A 62 7.17 3.54 -1.64
N PHE A 63 6.70 3.92 -0.45
CA PHE A 63 7.15 3.36 0.83
C PHE A 63 7.08 1.81 0.85
N ILE A 64 6.07 1.21 0.20
CA ILE A 64 5.93 -0.25 0.08
C ILE A 64 7.08 -0.86 -0.71
N TYR A 65 7.28 -0.41 -1.96
CA TYR A 65 8.27 -1.01 -2.86
C TYR A 65 9.70 -0.80 -2.35
N ARG A 66 9.96 0.30 -1.63
CA ARG A 66 11.23 0.51 -0.91
C ARG A 66 11.50 -0.55 0.16
N LYS A 67 10.47 -1.04 0.84
CA LYS A 67 10.58 -2.03 1.92
C LYS A 67 10.62 -3.47 1.42
N ILE A 68 10.05 -3.76 0.25
CA ILE A 68 10.09 -5.10 -0.38
C ILE A 68 11.40 -5.34 -1.14
N GLY A 69 11.96 -4.30 -1.78
CA GLY A 69 13.19 -4.41 -2.57
C GLY A 69 14.50 -4.20 -1.80
N GLY A 70 14.45 -4.13 -0.47
CA GLY A 70 15.59 -3.92 0.42
C GLY A 70 16.06 -5.19 1.11
#